data_AF-A0A133VPT0-F1
#
_entry.id   AF-A0A133VPT0-F1
#
_cell.length_a   1.000
_cell.length_b   1.000
_cell.length_c   1.000
_cell.angle_alpha   90.00
_cell.angle_beta   90.00
_cell.angle_gamma   90.00
#
_symmetry.space_group_name_H-M   'P 1'
#
loop_
_entity.id
_entity.type
_entity.pdbx_description
1 polymer ?
#
loop_
_entity_poly.entity_id
_entity_poly.type
_entity_poly.pdbx_seq_one_letter_code
_entity_poly.pdbx_strand_id
1 'polypeptide(L)' 'MAYGKAIRKIIQVGKSSGVVLPKDFLATQELERGDSVEVIYKDNVLKLKPIEEKELEAEFLAKT' A
#
# COMPACT_ATOMS: atom_id res chain seq x y z
N MET A 1 -10.64 15.98 8.84
CA MET A 1 -9.98 14.77 8.28
C MET A 1 -9.92 13.73 9.39
N ALA A 2 -10.67 12.64 9.28
CA ALA A 2 -10.73 11.63 10.34
C ALA A 2 -9.52 10.69 10.22
N TYR A 3 -8.61 10.73 11.19
CA TYR A 3 -7.56 9.73 11.31
C TYR A 3 -8.19 8.41 11.79
N GLY A 4 -8.38 7.47 10.88
CA GLY A 4 -8.80 6.11 11.23
C GLY A 4 -7.65 5.33 11.84
N LYS A 5 -7.62 5.18 13.18
CA LYS A 5 -6.68 4.26 13.84
C LYS A 5 -7.31 2.87 13.92
N ALA A 6 -6.67 1.87 13.30
CA ALA A 6 -7.08 0.48 13.41
C ALA A 6 -5.89 -0.39 13.81
N ILE A 7 -6.06 -1.22 14.85
CA ILE A 7 -5.08 -2.24 15.22
C ILE A 7 -5.39 -3.47 14.37
N ARG A 8 -4.39 -3.96 13.61
CA ARG A 8 -4.49 -5.16 12.77
C ARG A 8 -3.34 -6.10 13.08
N LYS A 9 -3.60 -7.40 12.95
CA LYS A 9 -2.57 -8.44 13.03
C LYS A 9 -1.83 -8.55 11.70
N ILE A 10 -0.54 -8.85 11.77
CA ILE A 10 0.21 -9.34 10.61
C ILE A 10 -0.25 -10.77 10.35
N ILE A 11 -0.60 -11.06 9.10
CA ILE A 11 -1.00 -12.39 8.64
C ILE A 11 -0.01 -12.93 7.62
N GLN A 12 0.04 -14.24 7.50
CA GLN A 12 0.80 -14.90 6.43
C GLN A 12 -0.04 -14.99 5.15
N VAL A 13 0.56 -14.60 4.02
CA VAL A 13 -0.01 -14.65 2.68
C VAL A 13 0.97 -15.39 1.77
N GLY A 14 0.72 -16.69 1.55
CA GLY A 14 1.66 -17.55 0.83
C GLY A 14 3.03 -17.60 1.53
N LYS A 15 4.07 -17.14 0.83
CA LYS A 15 5.45 -17.03 1.35
C LYS A 15 5.78 -15.64 1.92
N SER A 16 4.80 -14.74 2.00
CA SER A 16 4.98 -13.35 2.44
C SER A 16 4.19 -13.05 3.71
N SER A 17 4.54 -11.96 4.39
CA SER A 17 3.74 -11.39 5.47
C SER A 17 2.96 -10.18 4.95
N GLY A 18 1.74 -9.98 5.44
CA GLY A 18 0.88 -8.87 5.03
C GLY A 18 -0.02 -8.36 6.14
N VAL A 19 -0.58 -7.17 5.92
CA VAL A 19 -1.61 -6.56 6.77
C VAL A 19 -2.84 -6.30 5.90
N VAL A 20 -4.03 -6.61 6.42
CA VAL A 20 -5.27 -6.35 5.70
C VAL A 20 -5.72 -4.91 5.91
N LEU A 21 -5.84 -4.17 4.82
CA LEU A 21 -6.37 -2.81 4.83
C LEU A 21 -7.90 -2.83 4.95
N PRO A 22 -8.51 -1.92 5.73
CA PRO A 22 -9.97 -1.78 5.79
C PRO A 22 -10.57 -1.48 4.41
N LYS A 23 -11.71 -2.09 4.08
CA LYS A 23 -12.41 -1.85 2.81
C LYS A 23 -12.76 -0.38 2.61
N ASP A 24 -13.20 0.30 3.66
CA ASP A 24 -13.56 1.71 3.60
C ASP A 24 -12.35 2.59 3.30
N PHE A 25 -11.17 2.26 3.85
CA PHE A 25 -9.93 2.96 3.51
C PHE A 25 -9.60 2.82 2.03
N LEU A 26 -9.66 1.60 1.49
CA LEU A 26 -9.44 1.37 0.05
C LEU A 26 -10.42 2.17 -0.81
N ALA A 27 -11.71 2.16 -0.46
CA ALA A 27 -12.74 2.91 -1.19
C ALA A 27 -12.48 4.43 -1.18
N THR A 28 -12.00 5.00 -0.06
CA THR A 28 -11.64 6.43 -0.02
C THR A 28 -10.40 6.79 -0.83
N GLN A 29 -9.57 5.80 -1.16
CA GLN A 29 -8.37 5.98 -1.97
C GLN A 29 -8.57 5.52 -3.41
N GLU A 30 -9.80 5.14 -3.80
CA GLU A 30 -10.12 4.59 -5.12
C GLU A 30 -9.23 3.39 -5.50
N LEU A 31 -8.81 2.61 -4.50
CA LEU A 31 -7.96 1.43 -4.66
C LEU A 31 -8.79 0.15 -4.72
N GLU A 32 -8.44 -0.70 -5.68
CA GLU A 32 -9.01 -2.02 -5.87
C GLU A 32 -7.97 -3.14 -5.73
N ARG A 33 -8.44 -4.39 -5.78
CA ARG A 33 -7.54 -5.55 -5.72
C ARG A 33 -6.77 -5.65 -7.03
N GLY A 34 -5.44 -5.63 -6.95
CA GLY A 34 -4.55 -5.72 -8.11
C GLY A 34 -3.81 -4.42 -8.40
N ASP A 35 -4.29 -3.30 -7.84
CA ASP A 35 -3.64 -2.01 -7.99
C ASP A 35 -2.26 -2.01 -7.34
N SER A 36 -1.36 -1.27 -7.97
CA SER A 36 -0.02 -1.06 -7.46
C SER A 36 -0.02 0.08 -6.45
N VAL A 37 0.81 -0.06 -5.41
CA VAL A 37 0.99 0.98 -4.39
C VAL A 37 2.47 1.16 -4.11
N GLU A 38 2.87 2.41 -3.89
CA GLU A 38 4.20 2.74 -3.40
C GLU A 38 4.27 2.46 -1.90
N VAL A 39 5.31 1.74 -1.46
CA VAL A 39 5.56 1.41 -0.06
C VAL A 39 6.81 2.14 0.42
N ILE A 40 6.62 3.19 1.22
CA ILE A 40 7.71 3.98 1.78
C ILE A 40 7.90 3.59 3.25
N TYR A 41 9.12 3.21 3.64
CA TYR A 41 9.47 2.89 5.02
C TYR A 41 10.53 3.88 5.54
N LYS A 42 10.22 4.57 6.64
CA LYS A 42 11.15 5.47 7.33
C LYS A 42 10.77 5.60 8.81
N ASP A 43 11.74 5.61 9.71
CA ASP A 43 11.55 5.86 11.15
C ASP A 43 10.48 4.96 11.81
N ASN A 44 10.48 3.66 11.50
CA ASN A 44 9.49 2.67 11.95
C ASN A 44 8.04 2.95 11.50
N VAL A 45 7.85 3.80 10.50
CA VAL A 45 6.57 4.08 9.88
C VAL A 45 6.55 3.54 8.46
N LEU A 46 5.53 2.74 8.14
CA LEU A 46 5.17 2.35 6.78
C LEU A 46 4.10 3.33 6.26
N LYS A 47 4.38 3.97 5.14
CA LYS A 47 3.44 4.79 4.39
C LYS A 47 3.12 4.09 3.07
N LEU A 48 1.84 4.01 2.76
CA LEU A 48 1.33 3.49 1.50
C LEU A 48 0.73 4.65 0.72
N LYS A 49 1.02 4.71 -0.58
CA LYS A 49 0.40 5.66 -1.50
C LYS A 49 -0.05 4.93 -2.78
N PRO A 50 -1.18 5.33 -3.38
CA PRO A 50 -1.47 4.98 -4.76
C PRO A 50 -0.31 5.45 -5.65
N ILE A 51 0.05 4.65 -6.65
CA ILE A 51 1.03 5.07 -7.67
C ILE A 51 0.29 5.36 -8.96
N GLU A 52 0.62 6.48 -9.62
CA GLU A 52 0.12 6.75 -10.97
C GLU A 52 0.91 5.90 -11.99
N GLU A 53 0.27 5.40 -13.04
CA GLU A 53 0.91 4.54 -14.06
C GLU A 53 2.23 5.14 -14.60
N LYS A 54 2.28 6.46 -14.77
CA LYS A 54 3.47 7.18 -15.24
C LYS A 54 4.68 7.08 -14.30
N GLU A 55 4.43 7.01 -12.99
CA GLU A 55 5.48 6.84 -11.99
C GLU A 55 5.94 5.38 -11.91
N LEU A 56 5.02 4.44 -12.12
CA LEU A 56 5.30 3.00 -12.16
C LEU A 56 6.30 2.67 -13.29
N GLU A 57 6.05 3.16 -14.50
CA GLU A 57 6.93 2.93 -15.66
C GLU A 57 8.36 3.45 -15.44
N ALA A 58 8.49 4.61 -14.81
CA ALA A 58 9.80 5.21 -14.51
C ALA A 58 10.60 4.40 -13.48
N GLU A 59 9.93 3.87 -12.44
CA GLU A 59 10.57 3.01 -11.44
C GLU A 59 11.00 1.66 -11.99
N PHE A 60 10.20 1.05 -12.87
CA PHE A 60 10.57 -0.20 -13.53
C PHE A 60 11.77 0.01 -14.46
N LEU A 61 11.81 1.09 -15.24
CA LEU A 61 12.96 1.41 -16.10
C LEU A 61 14.25 1.69 -15.29
N ALA A 62 14.14 2.39 -14.16
CA ALA A 62 15.32 2.77 -13.36
C ALA A 62 15.97 1.60 -12.60
N LYS A 63 15.26 0.47 -12.46
CA LYS A 63 15.74 -0.73 -11.77
C LYS A 63 16.17 -1.85 -12.74
N THR A 64 16.17 -1.58 -14.06
CA THR A 64 16.67 -2.48 -15.11
C THR A 64 18.03 -2.03 -15.61
#